data_AF-A0A7V5E281-F1
#
_entry.id   AF-A0A7V5E281-F1
#
_cell.length_a   1.000
_cell.length_b   1.000
_cell.length_c   1.000
_cell.angle_alpha   90.00
_cell.angle_beta   90.00
_cell.angle_gamma   90.00
#
_symmetry.space_group_name_H-M   'P 1'
#
loop_
_entity.id
_entity.type
_entity.pdbx_description
1 polymer ?
#
loop_
_entity_poly.entity_id
_entity_poly.type
_entity_poly.pdbx_seq_one_letter_code
_entity_poly.pdbx_strand_id
1 'polypeptide(L)'
;MNCERIGALLPWYPHGLTAEESAQVAEHLRGCLACQEEFAHIQALRGLVGRALASGPALRPEVWERVAVRTGGLRLGRLRLGSGMLGFSLSLAVRGKTLPILIEFFLFGRRVPIFEYAGGEP
;
A
#
# COMPACT_ATOMS: atom_id res chain seq x y z
N MET A 1 21.07 -12.91 -1.38
CA MET A 1 20.74 -12.55 -2.78
C MET A 1 21.78 -11.57 -3.32
N ASN A 2 22.09 -11.63 -4.61
CA ASN A 2 23.01 -10.70 -5.26
C ASN A 2 22.29 -9.39 -5.66
N CYS A 3 23.07 -8.34 -5.97
CA CYS A 3 22.53 -7.03 -6.31
C CYS A 3 21.67 -7.06 -7.58
N GLU A 4 22.06 -7.85 -8.58
CA GLU A 4 21.33 -7.96 -9.85
C GLU A 4 19.88 -8.43 -9.65
N ARG A 5 19.69 -9.49 -8.86
CA ARG A 5 18.35 -10.01 -8.55
C ARG A 5 17.55 -9.05 -7.67
N ILE A 6 18.21 -8.32 -6.79
CA ILE A 6 17.56 -7.31 -5.95
C ILE A 6 17.09 -6.13 -6.80
N GLY A 7 17.94 -5.62 -7.69
CA GLY A 7 17.61 -4.52 -8.61
C GLY A 7 16.35 -4.82 -9.43
N ALA A 8 16.19 -6.06 -9.89
CA ALA A 8 14.97 -6.48 -10.61
C ALA A 8 13.69 -6.43 -9.73
N LEU A 9 13.82 -6.60 -8.42
CA LEU A 9 12.71 -6.58 -7.46
C LEU A 9 12.42 -5.19 -6.88
N LEU A 10 13.40 -4.27 -6.86
CA LEU A 10 13.25 -2.93 -6.27
C LEU A 10 12.04 -2.12 -6.79
N PRO A 11 11.70 -2.13 -8.10
CA PRO A 11 10.52 -1.39 -8.59
C PRO A 11 9.20 -1.87 -7.99
N TRP A 12 9.12 -3.15 -7.65
CA TRP A 12 7.92 -3.81 -7.14
C TRP A 12 7.80 -3.69 -5.63
N TYR A 13 8.91 -3.55 -4.92
CA TYR A 13 8.91 -3.21 -3.51
C TYR A 13 8.28 -1.81 -3.31
N PRO A 14 7.32 -1.61 -2.38
CA PRO A 14 6.83 -2.53 -1.34
C PRO A 14 5.46 -3.20 -1.59
N HIS A 15 4.88 -3.10 -2.80
CA HIS A 15 3.47 -3.45 -3.04
C HIS A 15 3.22 -4.57 -4.06
N GLY A 16 4.26 -5.08 -4.70
CA GLY A 16 4.17 -6.09 -5.77
C GLY A 16 4.95 -7.37 -5.51
N LEU A 17 5.50 -7.55 -4.30
CA LEU A 17 6.32 -8.70 -3.94
C LEU A 17 5.58 -9.63 -2.97
N THR A 18 5.91 -10.91 -3.01
CA THR A 18 5.53 -11.86 -1.97
C THR A 18 6.17 -11.48 -0.62
N ALA A 19 5.68 -12.05 0.48
CA ALA A 19 6.26 -11.80 1.80
C ALA A 19 7.73 -12.24 1.89
N GLU A 20 8.07 -13.37 1.25
CA GLU A 20 9.43 -13.90 1.21
C GLU A 20 10.38 -12.98 0.43
N GLU A 21 10.00 -12.57 -0.79
CA GLU A 21 10.79 -11.65 -1.61
C GLU A 21 10.96 -10.29 -0.91
N SER A 22 9.90 -9.80 -0.26
CA SER A 22 9.95 -8.56 0.52
C SER A 22 10.96 -8.66 1.66
N ALA A 23 11.02 -9.79 2.37
CA ALA A 23 11.98 -10.02 3.44
C ALA A 23 13.41 -10.09 2.89
N GLN A 24 13.62 -10.77 1.76
CA GLN A 24 14.92 -10.88 1.11
C GLN A 24 15.44 -9.53 0.60
N VAL A 25 14.57 -8.70 0.02
CA VAL A 25 14.90 -7.33 -0.39
C VAL A 25 15.24 -6.46 0.82
N ALA A 26 14.41 -6.51 1.87
CA ALA A 26 14.65 -5.75 3.09
C ALA A 26 15.96 -6.14 3.79
N GLU A 27 16.32 -7.43 3.79
CA GLU A 27 17.60 -7.91 4.33
C GLU A 27 18.77 -7.35 3.53
N HIS A 28 18.74 -7.47 2.20
CA HIS A 28 19.83 -7.00 1.35
C HIS A 28 20.03 -5.49 1.44
N LEU A 29 18.93 -4.73 1.49
CA LEU A 29 18.98 -3.27 1.64
C LEU A 29 19.61 -2.83 2.97
N ARG A 30 19.66 -3.66 4.02
CA ARG A 30 20.37 -3.29 5.26
C ARG A 30 21.89 -3.27 5.09
N GLY A 31 22.43 -4.06 4.17
CA GLY A 31 23.87 -4.25 3.99
C GLY A 31 24.47 -3.66 2.71
N CYS A 32 23.65 -3.26 1.74
CA CYS A 32 24.14 -2.84 0.42
C CYS A 32 23.80 -1.38 0.10
N LEU A 33 24.81 -0.49 0.17
CA LEU A 33 24.65 0.93 -0.13
C LEU A 33 24.21 1.20 -1.58
N ALA A 34 24.76 0.47 -2.56
CA ALA A 34 24.39 0.64 -3.96
C ALA A 34 22.89 0.38 -4.21
N CYS A 35 22.35 -0.70 -3.65
CA CYS A 35 20.92 -1.00 -3.77
C CYS A 35 20.04 -0.04 -2.94
N GLN A 36 20.56 0.53 -1.83
CA GLN A 36 19.84 1.59 -1.10
C GLN A 36 19.71 2.86 -1.95
N GLU A 37 20.79 3.28 -2.61
CA GLU A 37 20.79 4.45 -3.50
C GLU A 37 19.86 4.24 -4.69
N GLU A 38 19.94 3.09 -5.34
CA GLU A 38 19.04 2.72 -6.44
C GLU A 38 17.57 2.75 -6.00
N PHE A 39 17.27 2.18 -4.83
CA PHE A 39 15.92 2.22 -4.27
C PHE A 39 15.47 3.67 -3.98
N ALA A 40 16.34 4.52 -3.44
CA ALA A 40 16.03 5.92 -3.21
C ALA A 40 15.70 6.67 -4.52
N HIS A 41 16.45 6.42 -5.60
CA HIS A 41 16.16 6.99 -6.92
C HIS A 41 14.80 6.53 -7.47
N ILE A 42 14.49 5.24 -7.36
CA ILE A 42 13.19 4.69 -7.76
C ILE A 42 12.05 5.38 -7.01
N GLN A 43 12.19 5.56 -5.69
CA GLN A 43 11.18 6.22 -4.87
C GLN A 43 11.03 7.71 -5.21
N ALA A 44 12.13 8.41 -5.49
CA ALA A 44 12.11 9.80 -5.96
C ALA A 44 11.36 9.93 -7.30
N LEU A 45 11.63 9.02 -8.24
CA LEU A 45 10.96 8.98 -9.55
C LEU A 45 9.46 8.71 -9.41
N ARG A 46 9.05 7.75 -8.56
CA ARG A 46 7.64 7.49 -8.27
C ARG A 46 6.94 8.72 -7.70
N GLY A 47 7.61 9.46 -6.82
CA GLY A 47 7.10 10.72 -6.29
C GLY A 47 6.92 11.80 -7.36
N LEU A 48 7.88 11.93 -8.29
CA LEU A 48 7.78 12.86 -9.42
C LEU A 48 6.64 12.50 -10.36
N VAL A 49 6.53 11.24 -10.77
CA VAL A 49 5.44 10.74 -11.62
C VAL A 49 4.10 10.93 -10.93
N GLY A 50 4.01 10.60 -9.63
CA GLY A 50 2.79 10.78 -8.85
C GLY A 50 2.33 12.25 -8.82
N ARG A 51 3.26 13.20 -8.65
CA ARG A 51 2.95 14.64 -8.71
C ARG A 51 2.50 15.07 -10.10
N ALA A 52 3.18 14.64 -11.14
CA ALA A 52 2.82 14.96 -12.53
C ALA A 52 1.42 14.43 -12.89
N LEU A 53 1.08 13.22 -12.44
CA LEU A 53 -0.25 12.64 -12.63
C LEU A 53 -1.31 13.35 -11.78
N ALA A 54 -0.98 13.80 -10.57
CA ALA A 54 -1.89 14.56 -9.73
C ALA A 54 -2.24 15.95 -10.32
N SER A 55 -1.34 16.55 -11.10
CA SER A 55 -1.61 17.76 -11.88
C SER A 55 -2.36 17.52 -13.19
N GLY A 56 -2.65 16.26 -13.53
CA GLY A 56 -3.45 15.89 -14.69
C GLY A 56 -4.93 16.29 -14.55
N PRO A 57 -5.72 16.19 -15.65
CA PRO A 57 -7.14 16.47 -15.59
C PRO A 57 -7.80 15.57 -14.53
N ALA A 58 -8.53 16.18 -13.60
CA ALA A 58 -9.27 15.45 -12.59
C ALA A 58 -10.19 14.45 -13.28
N LEU A 59 -10.08 13.18 -12.91
CA LEU A 59 -11.01 12.16 -13.37
C LEU A 59 -12.41 12.57 -12.89
N ARG A 60 -13.38 12.48 -13.80
CA ARG A 60 -14.79 12.62 -13.45
C ARG A 60 -15.11 11.69 -12.27
N PRO A 61 -15.70 12.19 -11.16
CA PRO A 61 -15.94 11.40 -9.95
C PRO A 61 -16.66 10.08 -10.24
N GLU A 62 -17.56 10.06 -11.22
CA GLU A 62 -18.37 8.90 -11.60
C GLU A 62 -17.57 7.80 -12.31
N VAL A 63 -16.41 8.14 -12.88
CA VAL A 63 -15.45 7.16 -13.43
C VAL A 63 -14.64 6.56 -12.29
N TRP A 64 -14.21 7.39 -11.34
CA TRP A 64 -13.45 6.94 -10.19
C TRP A 64 -14.27 6.01 -9.29
N GLU A 65 -15.53 6.35 -9.01
CA GLU A 65 -16.45 5.48 -8.26
C GLU A 65 -16.64 4.13 -8.95
N ARG A 66 -16.86 4.11 -10.27
CA ARG A 66 -17.03 2.84 -11.01
C ARG A 66 -15.80 1.95 -10.95
N VAL A 67 -14.61 2.55 -11.05
CA VAL A 67 -13.35 1.81 -10.96
C VAL A 67 -13.13 1.35 -9.52
N ALA A 68 -13.30 2.22 -8.53
CA ALA A 68 -13.13 1.91 -7.11
C ALA A 68 -14.05 0.77 -6.66
N VAL A 69 -15.33 0.80 -7.04
CA VAL A 69 -16.29 -0.30 -6.78
C VAL A 69 -15.82 -1.61 -7.41
N ARG A 70 -15.27 -1.57 -8.62
CA ARG A 70 -14.84 -2.79 -9.35
C ARG A 70 -13.51 -3.36 -8.87
N THR A 71 -12.54 -2.53 -8.48
CA THR A 71 -11.17 -3.00 -8.18
C THR A 71 -10.86 -3.12 -6.70
N GLY A 72 -11.47 -2.30 -5.82
CA GLY A 72 -11.10 -2.25 -4.39
C GLY A 72 -12.26 -2.19 -3.40
N GLY A 73 -13.50 -2.06 -3.89
CA GLY A 73 -14.65 -1.72 -3.06
C GLY A 73 -14.67 -0.23 -2.66
N LEU A 74 -15.86 0.30 -2.36
CA LEU A 74 -16.06 1.69 -1.97
C LEU A 74 -15.59 1.88 -0.52
N ARG A 75 -14.49 2.60 -0.27
CA ARG A 75 -14.08 2.96 1.11
C ARG A 75 -15.10 3.95 1.71
N LEU A 76 -15.93 3.48 2.63
CA LEU A 76 -16.97 4.26 3.29
C LEU A 76 -16.41 5.20 4.37
N GLY A 77 -15.29 4.85 4.98
CA GLY A 77 -14.69 5.68 6.03
C GLY A 77 -13.45 5.06 6.65
N ARG A 78 -12.63 5.93 7.25
CA ARG A 78 -11.47 5.55 8.07
C ARG A 78 -11.66 6.16 9.46
N LEU A 79 -11.77 5.30 10.47
CA LEU A 79 -11.77 5.73 11.87
C LEU A 79 -10.36 5.53 12.44
N ARG A 80 -9.70 6.61 12.87
CA ARG A 80 -8.38 6.53 13.53
C ARG A 80 -8.59 6.62 15.04
N LEU A 81 -8.26 5.53 15.74
CA LEU A 81 -8.31 5.45 17.20
C LEU A 81 -6.87 5.34 17.72
N GLY A 82 -6.32 6.44 18.25
CA GLY A 82 -4.98 6.46 18.85
C GLY A 82 -4.14 7.67 18.44
N SER A 83 -2.97 7.82 19.08
CA SER A 83 -2.02 8.91 18.84
C SER A 83 -1.10 8.62 17.65
N GLY A 84 -0.31 9.61 17.20
CA GLY A 84 0.58 9.48 16.04
C GLY A 84 1.56 8.30 16.09
N MET A 85 1.87 7.78 17.29
CA MET A 85 2.84 6.69 17.52
C MET A 85 2.24 5.30 17.66
N LEU A 86 1.03 5.19 18.23
CA LEU A 86 0.31 3.93 18.43
C LEU A 86 -1.18 4.16 18.19
N GLY A 87 -1.77 3.37 17.30
CA GLY A 87 -3.19 3.45 17.05
C GLY A 87 -3.71 2.34 16.14
N PHE A 88 -5.02 2.24 16.08
CA PHE A 88 -5.73 1.33 15.19
C PHE A 88 -6.47 2.19 14.16
N SER A 89 -6.49 1.77 12.91
CA SER A 89 -7.40 2.33 11.92
C SER A 89 -8.37 1.26 11.44
N LEU A 90 -9.66 1.56 11.60
CA LEU A 90 -10.72 0.77 11.01
C LEU A 90 -11.04 1.37 9.64
N SER A 91 -10.87 0.58 8.59
CA SER A 91 -11.27 0.96 7.23
C SER A 91 -12.44 0.10 6.79
N LEU A 92 -13.58 0.73 6.51
CA LEU A 92 -14.77 0.07 5.99
C LEU A 92 -14.78 0.19 4.47
N ALA A 93 -14.89 -0.95 3.77
CA ALA A 93 -15.06 -0.97 2.33
C ALA A 93 -16.34 -1.73 1.94
N VAL A 94 -16.96 -1.36 0.83
CA VAL A 94 -18.13 -2.07 0.26
C VAL A 94 -17.73 -2.69 -1.07
N ARG A 95 -17.79 -4.02 -1.17
CA ARG A 95 -17.53 -4.76 -2.42
C ARG A 95 -18.79 -5.54 -2.80
N GLY A 96 -19.60 -4.99 -3.71
CA GLY A 96 -20.88 -5.60 -4.09
C GLY A 96 -21.91 -5.53 -2.95
N LYS A 97 -22.50 -6.67 -2.57
CA LYS A 97 -23.38 -6.80 -1.39
C LYS A 97 -22.63 -7.03 -0.08
N THR A 98 -21.31 -7.21 -0.16
CA THR A 98 -20.48 -7.61 0.98
C THR A 98 -19.76 -6.38 1.54
N LEU A 99 -19.78 -6.22 2.87
CA LEU A 99 -19.07 -5.15 3.60
C LEU A 99 -17.79 -5.73 4.21
N PRO A 100 -16.66 -5.83 3.46
CA PRO A 100 -15.39 -6.19 4.06
C PRO A 100 -14.93 -5.11 5.04
N ILE A 101 -14.70 -5.53 6.29
CA ILE A 101 -14.12 -4.69 7.34
C ILE A 101 -12.63 -4.99 7.37
N LEU A 102 -11.81 -3.98 7.08
CA LEU A 102 -10.35 -4.07 7.16
C LEU A 102 -9.88 -3.37 8.44
N ILE A 103 -9.26 -4.13 9.33
CA ILE A 103 -8.68 -3.60 10.57
C ILE A 103 -7.17 -3.52 10.39
N GLU A 104 -6.65 -2.29 10.32
CA GLU A 104 -5.22 -2.01 10.22
C GLU A 104 -4.70 -1.51 11.57
N PHE A 105 -3.56 -2.02 12.03
CA PHE A 105 -2.88 -1.48 13.20
C PHE A 105 -1.67 -0.65 12.79
N PHE A 106 -1.40 0.39 13.56
CA PHE A 106 -0.28 1.29 13.36
C PHE A 106 0.64 1.20 14.56
N LEU A 107 1.85 0.70 14.32
CA LEU A 107 2.93 0.71 15.29
C LEU A 107 4.05 1.61 14.73
N PHE A 108 4.41 2.69 15.44
CA PHE A 108 5.44 3.65 15.02
C PHE A 108 5.22 4.22 13.60
N GLY A 109 3.97 4.51 13.24
CA GLY A 109 3.62 5.01 11.91
C GLY A 109 3.72 3.97 10.78
N ARG A 110 4.11 2.73 11.08
CA ARG A 110 4.10 1.60 10.12
C ARG A 110 2.78 0.85 10.20
N ARG A 111 2.22 0.53 9.03
CA ARG A 111 0.99 -0.26 8.89
C ARG A 111 1.31 -1.74 9.08
N VAL A 112 0.59 -2.37 10.01
CA VAL A 112 0.57 -3.82 10.20
C VAL A 112 -0.87 -4.27 9.95
N PRO A 113 -1.15 -4.95 8.82
CA PRO A 113 -2.48 -5.52 8.59
C PRO A 113 -2.68 -6.64 9.61
N ILE A 114 -3.76 -6.59 10.40
CA ILE A 114 -4.02 -7.64 11.39
C ILE A 114 -5.12 -8.60 10.92
N PHE A 115 -6.20 -8.12 10.29
CA PHE A 115 -7.27 -8.99 9.82
C PHE A 115 -8.05 -8.40 8.63
N GLU A 116 -8.37 -9.26 7.65
CA GLU A 116 -9.38 -9.00 6.62
C GLU A 116 -10.61 -9.85 6.94
N TYR A 117 -11.70 -9.21 7.39
CA TYR A 117 -12.96 -9.91 7.64
C TYR A 117 -13.88 -9.72 6.44
N ALA A 118 -14.08 -10.78 5.66
CA ALA A 118 -15.14 -10.84 4.67
C ALA A 118 -16.45 -11.18 5.39
N GLY A 119 -17.24 -10.16 5.72
CA GLY A 119 -18.56 -10.38 6.34
C GLY A 119 -19.47 -11.15 5.39
N GLY A 120 -19.75 -12.42 5.69
CA GLY A 120 -20.75 -13.23 4.99
C GLY A 120 -22.10 -13.19 5.72
N GLU A 121 -23.06 -12.48 5.10
CA GLU A 121 -24.53 -12.63 5.03
C GLU A 121 -25.40 -13.05 6.27
N PRO A 122 -26.73 -12.79 6.22
CA PRO A 122 -27.51 -12.02 7.20
C PRO A 122 -27.79 -12.67 8.57
#